data_AF-A0A967HAV8-F1
#
_entry.id   AF-A0A967HAV8-F1
#
_cell.length_a   1.000
_cell.length_b   1.000
_cell.length_c   1.000
_cell.angle_alpha   90.00
_cell.angle_beta   90.00
_cell.angle_gamma   90.00
#
_symmetry.space_group_name_H-M   'P 1'
#
loop_
_entity.id
_entity.type
_entity.pdbx_description
1 polymer ?
#
loop_
_entity_poly.entity_id
_entity_poly.type
_entity_poly.pdbx_seq_one_letter_code
_entity_poly.pdbx_strand_id
1 'polypeptide(L)'
;GQPVVADFGIALAISAAGGGRLTETGMSVGTPHYMSPEQASADRDVSARSDIYALGCVLYEMLAGDPPHTGSTAQAVLMRILTEDPRDLAEVRRSVPEHVRDAVTKALEKLPADRFESAEAFRQALTDESFRYTSRPRPRPATAQPREQGGGWTRDTRTRALLGVSLLLLAALGWLALRAPGAGNVVPQPSHRFLVTDSLLAPNDATLAVSADGDLVYAGLGADGEGPRLRIRRASNPRATAIPSTSGAGFPTFSPDGRWLAFNADGQVRKVQLTTGTQITLIPEGGVGPIFSVEWASDGTVITAGEGGIHRVPDTGGETEQVSE
;
A
#
# COMPACT_ATOMS: atom_id res chain seq x y z
N GLY A 1 26.62 -25.47 -0.51
CA GLY A 1 26.46 -24.32 0.40
C GLY A 1 25.42 -24.67 1.47
N GLN A 2 25.34 -23.89 2.54
CA GLN A 2 24.30 -24.00 3.57
C GLN A 2 23.41 -22.74 3.52
N PRO A 3 22.13 -22.85 3.14
CA PRO A 3 21.21 -21.72 3.17
C PRO A 3 20.76 -21.43 4.62
N VAL A 4 20.57 -20.15 4.95
CA VAL A 4 20.09 -19.69 6.26
C VAL A 4 18.94 -18.72 6.03
N VAL A 5 17.87 -18.84 6.83
CA VAL A 5 16.72 -17.92 6.81
C VAL A 5 17.05 -16.69 7.65
N ALA A 6 16.79 -15.50 7.11
CA ALA A 6 17.01 -14.21 7.76
C ALA A 6 15.70 -13.38 7.79
N ASP A 7 15.69 -12.29 8.55
CA ASP A 7 14.62 -11.26 8.56
C ASP A 7 13.25 -11.66 9.16
N PHE A 8 13.25 -12.29 10.33
CA PHE A 8 12.02 -12.57 11.11
C PHE A 8 11.25 -11.31 11.57
N GLY A 9 11.83 -10.11 11.47
CA GLY A 9 11.27 -8.85 11.99
C GLY A 9 10.11 -8.24 11.19
N ILE A 10 9.89 -8.65 9.93
CA ILE A 10 8.82 -8.12 9.06
C ILE A 10 7.50 -8.89 9.23
N ALA A 11 7.57 -10.16 9.66
CA ALA A 11 6.42 -11.06 9.80
C ALA A 11 5.39 -10.55 10.83
N LEU A 12 5.83 -9.88 11.90
CA LEU A 12 4.95 -9.35 12.94
C LEU A 12 4.33 -7.99 12.57
N ALA A 13 5.05 -7.16 11.83
CA ALA A 13 4.61 -5.81 11.46
C ALA A 13 3.45 -5.83 10.46
N ILE A 14 3.45 -6.77 9.51
CA ILE A 14 2.35 -6.95 8.55
C ILE A 14 1.09 -7.48 9.24
N SER A 15 1.25 -8.40 10.20
CA SER A 15 0.11 -8.95 10.96
C SER A 15 -0.51 -7.92 11.92
N ALA A 16 0.30 -7.01 12.49
CA ALA A 16 -0.18 -5.92 13.35
C ALA A 16 -0.82 -4.77 12.55
N ALA A 17 -0.34 -4.50 11.32
CA ALA A 17 -0.93 -3.50 10.42
C ALA A 17 -2.20 -4.00 9.69
N GLY A 18 -2.42 -5.32 9.63
CA GLY A 18 -3.51 -5.98 8.88
C GLY A 18 -4.90 -5.95 9.54
N GLY A 19 -5.08 -5.25 10.66
CA GLY A 19 -6.40 -5.13 11.33
C GLY A 19 -7.39 -4.18 10.63
N GLY A 20 -6.92 -3.37 9.67
CA GLY A 20 -7.73 -2.46 8.87
C GLY A 20 -8.03 -3.06 7.49
N ARG A 21 -9.28 -2.91 7.02
CA ARG A 21 -9.72 -3.33 5.69
C ARG A 21 -8.68 -2.95 4.62
N LEU A 22 -8.11 -3.96 3.97
CA LEU A 22 -7.09 -3.92 2.91
C LEU A 22 -7.48 -3.07 1.67
N THR A 23 -8.68 -2.49 1.65
CA THR A 23 -9.24 -1.72 0.54
C THR A 23 -9.23 -0.21 0.75
N GLU A 24 -8.86 0.30 1.93
CA GLU A 24 -9.12 1.71 2.29
C GLU A 24 -7.88 2.60 2.32
N THR A 25 -6.67 2.04 2.38
CA THR A 25 -5.45 2.84 2.43
C THR A 25 -4.50 2.35 1.35
N GLY A 26 -4.19 3.21 0.38
CA GLY A 26 -3.25 2.97 -0.73
C GLY A 26 -1.80 2.77 -0.29
N MET A 27 -1.57 2.04 0.80
CA MET A 27 -0.27 1.49 1.15
C MET A 27 0.14 0.55 0.02
N SER A 28 1.32 0.81 -0.52
CA SER A 28 2.02 -0.09 -1.43
C SER A 28 2.21 -1.43 -0.73
N VAL A 29 1.24 -2.34 -0.87
CA VAL A 29 1.41 -3.76 -0.57
C VAL A 29 2.67 -4.15 -1.34
N GLY A 30 3.67 -4.70 -0.64
CA GLY A 30 4.85 -5.25 -1.31
C GLY A 30 4.43 -6.27 -2.38
N THR A 31 5.37 -6.75 -3.16
CA THR A 31 5.10 -7.71 -4.25
C THR A 31 4.52 -9.03 -3.64
N PRO A 32 3.21 -9.34 -3.76
CA PRO A 32 2.53 -10.30 -2.87
C PRO A 32 2.72 -11.77 -3.26
N HIS A 33 3.78 -12.08 -4.02
CA HIS A 33 3.92 -13.35 -4.76
C HIS A 33 4.07 -14.59 -3.86
N TYR A 34 4.36 -14.38 -2.58
CA TYR A 34 4.55 -15.45 -1.59
C TYR A 34 3.47 -15.45 -0.49
N MET A 35 2.48 -14.55 -0.57
CA MET A 35 1.38 -14.53 0.39
C MET A 35 0.49 -15.74 0.19
N SER A 36 0.06 -16.34 1.30
CA SER A 36 -0.94 -17.40 1.27
C SER A 36 -2.34 -16.83 0.95
N PRO A 37 -3.28 -17.65 0.43
CA PRO A 37 -4.67 -17.25 0.18
C PRO A 37 -5.38 -16.66 1.41
N GLU A 38 -5.14 -17.20 2.59
CA GLU A 38 -5.68 -16.67 3.85
C GLU A 38 -5.08 -15.30 4.22
N GLN A 39 -3.79 -15.06 3.97
CA GLN A 39 -3.18 -13.74 4.13
C GLN A 39 -3.70 -12.74 3.08
N ALA A 40 -3.84 -13.17 1.83
CA ALA A 40 -4.40 -12.35 0.75
C ALA A 40 -5.86 -11.96 0.99
N SER A 41 -6.62 -12.80 1.71
CA SER A 41 -8.01 -12.53 2.13
C SER A 41 -8.11 -11.70 3.41
N ALA A 42 -6.96 -11.36 4.03
CA ALA A 42 -6.89 -10.75 5.36
C ALA A 42 -7.66 -11.54 6.44
N ASP A 43 -7.57 -12.87 6.40
CA ASP A 43 -8.14 -13.74 7.42
C ASP A 43 -7.39 -13.58 8.75
N ARG A 44 -8.10 -13.75 9.87
CA ARG A 44 -7.54 -13.58 11.22
C ARG A 44 -6.72 -14.79 11.67
N ASP A 45 -7.00 -15.96 11.11
CA ASP A 45 -6.41 -17.23 11.52
C ASP A 45 -5.24 -17.65 10.60
N VAL A 46 -4.19 -16.83 10.57
CA VAL A 46 -2.92 -17.16 9.89
C VAL A 46 -2.10 -18.12 10.77
N SER A 47 -1.72 -19.28 10.23
CA SER A 47 -1.01 -20.33 10.98
C SER A 47 0.33 -20.70 10.31
N ALA A 48 1.09 -21.62 10.92
CA ALA A 48 2.33 -22.15 10.33
C ALA A 48 2.13 -22.77 8.92
N ARG A 49 0.88 -23.10 8.53
CA ARG A 49 0.54 -23.56 7.18
C ARG A 49 0.64 -22.46 6.12
N SER A 50 0.65 -21.19 6.52
CA SER A 50 0.95 -20.06 5.63
C SER A 50 2.44 -20.03 5.28
N ASP A 51 3.32 -20.35 6.22
CA ASP A 51 4.78 -20.45 5.95
C ASP A 51 5.10 -21.61 5.00
N ILE A 52 4.37 -22.73 5.12
CA ILE A 52 4.49 -23.87 4.18
C ILE A 52 4.10 -23.45 2.76
N TYR A 53 3.05 -22.64 2.62
CA TYR A 53 2.65 -22.11 1.31
C TYR A 53 3.74 -21.20 0.74
N ALA A 54 4.26 -20.25 1.53
CA ALA A 54 5.32 -19.35 1.10
C ALA A 54 6.60 -20.11 0.70
N LEU A 55 6.99 -21.13 1.47
CA LEU A 55 8.12 -22.00 1.13
C LEU A 55 7.87 -22.79 -0.16
N GLY A 56 6.63 -23.26 -0.38
CA GLY A 56 6.18 -23.85 -1.63
C GLY A 56 6.33 -22.90 -2.82
N CYS A 57 5.96 -21.62 -2.65
CA CYS A 57 6.14 -20.60 -3.69
C CYS A 57 7.62 -20.38 -4.04
N VAL A 58 8.49 -20.27 -3.04
CA VAL A 58 9.94 -20.11 -3.25
C VAL A 58 10.51 -21.32 -3.98
N LEU A 59 10.15 -22.54 -3.57
CA LEU A 59 10.61 -23.76 -4.25
C LEU A 59 10.08 -23.83 -5.69
N TYR A 60 8.81 -23.52 -5.92
CA TYR A 60 8.24 -23.44 -7.25
C TYR A 60 9.05 -22.48 -8.13
N GLU A 61 9.32 -21.27 -7.64
CA GLU A 61 10.09 -20.26 -8.39
C GLU A 61 11.51 -20.71 -8.69
N MET A 62 12.21 -21.33 -7.74
CA MET A 62 13.55 -21.88 -7.99
C MET A 62 13.55 -22.95 -9.10
N LEU A 63 12.44 -23.68 -9.26
CA LEU A 63 12.30 -24.73 -10.28
C LEU A 63 11.81 -24.19 -11.63
N ALA A 64 10.85 -23.25 -11.60
CA ALA A 64 10.13 -22.71 -12.75
C ALA A 64 10.76 -21.45 -13.35
N GLY A 65 11.52 -20.69 -12.54
CA GLY A 65 12.09 -19.38 -12.89
C GLY A 65 11.23 -18.18 -12.48
N ASP A 66 9.92 -18.37 -12.32
CA ASP A 66 8.96 -17.35 -11.91
C ASP A 66 8.08 -17.88 -10.75
N PRO A 67 7.53 -17.01 -9.89
CA PRO A 67 6.59 -17.41 -8.84
C PRO A 67 5.32 -18.11 -9.38
N PRO A 68 4.59 -18.86 -8.54
CA PRO A 68 3.37 -19.57 -8.95
C PRO A 68 2.29 -18.68 -9.59
N HIS A 69 2.19 -17.43 -9.12
CA HIS A 69 1.23 -16.45 -9.58
C HIS A 69 1.93 -15.12 -9.86
N THR A 70 1.79 -14.64 -11.09
CA THR A 70 2.37 -13.38 -11.57
C THR A 70 1.28 -12.47 -12.15
N GLY A 71 1.47 -11.16 -12.13
CA GLY A 71 0.50 -10.21 -12.67
C GLY A 71 1.10 -8.82 -12.85
N SER A 72 0.46 -8.01 -13.70
CA SER A 72 0.89 -6.62 -13.97
C SER A 72 0.68 -5.68 -12.79
N THR A 73 -0.17 -6.06 -11.82
CA THR A 73 -0.44 -5.28 -10.61
C THR A 73 -0.53 -6.19 -9.39
N ALA A 74 -0.27 -5.65 -8.19
CA ALA A 74 -0.42 -6.40 -6.94
C ALA A 74 -1.83 -6.97 -6.76
N GLN A 75 -2.86 -6.20 -7.11
CA GLN A 75 -4.26 -6.66 -7.07
C GLN A 75 -4.51 -7.84 -8.03
N ALA A 76 -3.92 -7.83 -9.23
CA ALA A 76 -4.01 -8.95 -10.15
C ALA A 76 -3.34 -10.22 -9.57
N VAL A 77 -2.18 -10.07 -8.93
CA VAL A 77 -1.50 -11.19 -8.25
C VAL A 77 -2.36 -11.73 -7.10
N LEU A 78 -2.90 -10.87 -6.24
CA LEU A 78 -3.79 -11.26 -5.15
C LEU A 78 -5.01 -12.02 -5.67
N MET A 79 -5.67 -11.52 -6.72
CA MET A 79 -6.81 -12.22 -7.31
C MET A 79 -6.42 -13.63 -7.79
N ARG A 80 -5.27 -13.78 -8.46
CA ARG A 80 -4.78 -15.10 -8.92
C ARG A 80 -4.45 -16.03 -7.76
N ILE A 81 -3.84 -15.51 -6.68
CA ILE A 81 -3.61 -16.27 -5.45
C ILE A 81 -4.92 -16.80 -4.88
N LEU A 82 -6.04 -16.09 -5.04
CA LEU A 82 -7.34 -16.54 -4.53
C LEU A 82 -8.09 -17.46 -5.49
N THR A 83 -7.93 -17.32 -6.80
CA THR A 83 -8.85 -17.94 -7.78
C THR A 83 -8.20 -18.91 -8.77
N GLU A 84 -6.91 -18.78 -9.04
CA GLU A 84 -6.21 -19.58 -10.06
C GLU A 84 -5.32 -20.62 -9.41
N ASP A 85 -5.22 -21.80 -10.01
CA ASP A 85 -4.23 -22.80 -9.61
C ASP A 85 -2.88 -22.47 -10.26
N PRO A 86 -1.73 -22.74 -9.58
CA PRO A 86 -0.42 -22.62 -10.20
C PRO A 86 -0.31 -23.43 -11.47
N ARG A 87 0.51 -22.97 -12.42
CA ARG A 87 0.83 -23.77 -13.59
C ARG A 87 1.56 -25.04 -13.15
N ASP A 88 1.24 -26.18 -13.75
CA ASP A 88 1.88 -27.44 -13.40
C ASP A 88 3.38 -27.41 -13.73
N LEU A 89 4.23 -27.72 -12.76
CA LEU A 89 5.68 -27.84 -12.94
C LEU A 89 6.05 -28.85 -14.02
N ALA A 90 5.21 -29.85 -14.30
CA ALA A 90 5.38 -30.77 -15.41
C ALA A 90 5.37 -30.07 -16.78
N GLU A 91 4.55 -29.02 -16.92
CA GLU A 91 4.46 -28.22 -18.14
C GLU A 91 5.60 -27.21 -18.26
N VAL A 92 6.11 -26.71 -17.12
CA VAL A 92 7.20 -25.73 -17.10
C VAL A 92 8.56 -26.42 -17.28
N ARG A 93 8.80 -27.51 -16.54
CA ARG A 93 10.10 -28.19 -16.50
C ARG A 93 9.96 -29.69 -16.22
N ARG A 94 9.90 -30.49 -17.30
CA ARG A 94 9.77 -31.96 -17.24
C ARG A 94 10.89 -32.69 -16.48
N SER A 95 12.05 -32.05 -16.28
CA SER A 95 13.17 -32.64 -15.54
C SER A 95 12.96 -32.67 -14.02
N VAL A 96 11.90 -32.03 -13.50
CA VAL A 96 11.58 -32.06 -12.07
C VAL A 96 10.98 -33.42 -11.69
N PRO A 97 11.56 -34.16 -10.71
CA PRO A 97 11.03 -35.44 -10.26
C PRO A 97 9.56 -35.36 -9.81
N GLU A 98 8.79 -36.43 -10.02
CA GLU A 98 7.36 -36.50 -9.67
C GLU A 98 7.09 -36.16 -8.21
N HIS A 99 7.80 -36.78 -7.27
CA HIS A 99 7.61 -36.55 -5.84
C HIS A 99 7.82 -35.07 -5.45
N VAL A 100 8.77 -34.39 -6.09
CA VAL A 100 9.01 -32.95 -5.87
C VAL A 100 7.85 -32.12 -6.41
N ARG A 101 7.36 -32.44 -7.63
CA ARG A 101 6.20 -31.75 -8.22
C ARG A 101 4.98 -31.89 -7.31
N ASP A 102 4.69 -33.11 -6.90
CA ASP A 102 3.55 -33.44 -6.06
C ASP A 102 3.63 -32.79 -4.68
N ALA A 103 4.84 -32.74 -4.09
CA ALA A 103 5.05 -32.05 -2.82
C ALA A 103 4.83 -30.53 -2.95
N VAL A 104 5.34 -29.90 -4.03
CA VAL A 104 5.09 -28.48 -4.29
C VAL A 104 3.59 -28.22 -4.50
N THR A 105 2.91 -29.06 -5.29
CA THR A 105 1.47 -28.96 -5.53
C THR A 105 0.68 -28.99 -4.22
N LYS A 106 0.98 -29.95 -3.32
CA LYS A 106 0.32 -30.03 -2.01
C LYS A 106 0.60 -28.82 -1.12
N ALA A 107 1.83 -28.28 -1.15
CA ALA A 107 2.18 -27.09 -0.37
C ALA A 107 1.42 -25.84 -0.84
N LEU A 108 1.06 -25.78 -2.13
CA LEU A 108 0.36 -24.66 -2.77
C LEU A 108 -1.17 -24.79 -2.78
N GLU A 109 -1.74 -25.77 -2.06
CA GLU A 109 -3.19 -25.91 -1.93
C GLU A 109 -3.82 -24.65 -1.31
N LYS A 110 -5.02 -24.29 -1.79
CA LYS A 110 -5.64 -23.02 -1.38
C LYS A 110 -6.11 -23.06 0.07
N LEU A 111 -6.70 -24.17 0.50
CA LEU A 111 -7.14 -24.35 1.88
C LEU A 111 -5.96 -24.76 2.75
N PRO A 112 -5.70 -24.09 3.89
CA PRO A 112 -4.61 -24.47 4.79
C PRO A 112 -4.67 -25.94 5.20
N ALA A 113 -5.87 -26.47 5.47
CA ALA A 113 -6.07 -27.86 5.91
C ALA A 113 -5.58 -28.92 4.90
N ASP A 114 -5.57 -28.61 3.61
CA ASP A 114 -5.15 -29.54 2.56
C ASP A 114 -3.62 -29.57 2.35
N ARG A 115 -2.90 -28.61 2.96
CA ARG A 115 -1.43 -28.54 2.95
C ARG A 115 -0.80 -29.52 3.93
N PHE A 116 0.53 -29.55 3.96
CA PHE A 116 1.27 -30.26 4.99
C PHE A 116 1.00 -29.67 6.38
N GLU A 117 1.02 -30.52 7.39
CA GLU A 117 0.86 -30.10 8.78
C GLU A 117 2.08 -29.35 9.31
N SER A 118 3.27 -29.68 8.80
CA SER A 118 4.53 -29.09 9.25
C SER A 118 5.54 -29.00 8.10
N ALA A 119 6.54 -28.13 8.27
CA ALA A 119 7.67 -28.04 7.36
C ALA A 119 8.47 -29.36 7.29
N GLU A 120 8.53 -30.12 8.38
CA GLU A 120 9.17 -31.43 8.40
C GLU A 120 8.41 -32.45 7.53
N ALA A 121 7.08 -32.45 7.57
CA ALA A 121 6.28 -33.29 6.67
C ALA A 121 6.48 -32.92 5.19
N PHE A 122 6.61 -31.62 4.90
CA PHE A 122 6.93 -31.16 3.54
C PHE A 122 8.34 -31.62 3.11
N ARG A 123 9.35 -31.48 3.98
CA ARG A 123 10.72 -31.95 3.74
C ARG A 123 10.77 -33.46 3.47
N GLN A 124 10.02 -34.25 4.25
CA GLN A 124 9.93 -35.69 4.05
C GLN A 124 9.36 -36.02 2.66
N ALA A 125 8.25 -35.39 2.25
CA ALA A 125 7.68 -35.57 0.92
C ALA A 125 8.64 -35.18 -0.22
N LEU A 126 9.47 -34.15 -0.03
CA LEU A 126 10.50 -33.76 -1.00
C LEU A 126 11.64 -34.78 -1.16
N THR A 127 11.82 -35.68 -0.20
CA THR A 127 12.91 -36.68 -0.21
C THR A 127 12.42 -38.11 -0.39
N ASP A 128 11.12 -38.34 -0.26
CA ASP A 128 10.48 -39.64 -0.50
C ASP A 128 10.08 -39.77 -1.97
N GLU A 129 10.85 -40.54 -2.75
CA GLU A 129 10.59 -40.78 -4.17
C GLU A 129 9.24 -41.46 -4.45
N SER A 130 8.63 -42.10 -3.44
CA SER A 130 7.33 -42.75 -3.52
C SER A 130 6.16 -41.80 -3.24
N PHE A 131 6.43 -40.59 -2.73
CA PHE A 131 5.39 -39.62 -2.43
C PHE A 131 4.60 -39.27 -3.70
N ARG A 132 3.27 -39.36 -3.61
CA ARG A 132 2.35 -38.97 -4.68
C ARG A 132 1.23 -38.12 -4.13
N TYR A 133 0.92 -37.04 -4.83
CA TYR A 133 -0.19 -36.15 -4.50
C TYR A 133 -0.90 -35.71 -5.77
N THR A 134 -2.06 -36.32 -6.01
CA THR A 134 -2.98 -35.88 -7.04
C THR A 134 -3.96 -34.89 -6.40
N SER A 135 -3.80 -33.60 -6.65
CA SER A 135 -4.87 -32.63 -6.36
C SER A 135 -6.15 -33.10 -7.05
N ARG A 136 -7.27 -33.05 -6.34
CA ARG A 136 -8.58 -33.34 -6.94
C ARG A 136 -8.76 -32.39 -8.11
N PRO A 137 -9.00 -32.86 -9.35
CA PRO A 137 -9.28 -31.95 -10.44
C PRO A 137 -10.53 -31.16 -10.05
N ARG A 138 -10.40 -29.86 -9.82
CA ARG A 138 -11.56 -28.98 -9.93
C ARG A 138 -12.12 -29.21 -11.34
N PRO A 139 -13.43 -29.41 -11.51
CA PRO A 139 -13.99 -29.54 -12.83
C PRO A 139 -13.61 -28.26 -13.58
N ARG A 140 -12.65 -28.39 -14.51
CA ARG A 140 -12.44 -27.43 -15.57
C ARG A 140 -13.85 -27.24 -16.15
N PRO A 141 -14.43 -26.02 -16.23
CA PRO A 141 -15.67 -25.86 -16.95
C PRO A 141 -15.41 -26.47 -18.32
N ALA A 142 -16.08 -27.59 -18.60
CA ALA A 142 -15.87 -28.32 -19.83
C ALA A 142 -16.10 -27.29 -20.92
N THR A 143 -15.07 -27.01 -21.73
CA THR A 143 -15.27 -26.44 -23.06
C THR A 143 -16.41 -27.24 -23.66
N ALA A 144 -17.57 -26.59 -23.79
CA ALA A 144 -18.80 -27.24 -24.16
C ALA A 144 -18.59 -27.87 -25.54
N GLN A 145 -18.31 -29.17 -25.55
CA GLN A 145 -18.42 -29.95 -26.77
C GLN A 145 -19.92 -30.03 -27.08
N PRO A 146 -20.36 -29.65 -28.29
CA PRO A 146 -21.76 -29.76 -28.66
C PRO A 146 -22.12 -31.24 -28.64
N ARG A 147 -22.88 -31.64 -27.62
CA ARG A 147 -23.45 -32.98 -27.56
C ARG A 147 -24.69 -32.94 -28.44
N GLU A 148 -24.56 -33.48 -29.65
CA GLU A 148 -25.72 -33.81 -30.47
C GLU A 148 -26.57 -34.82 -29.71
N GLN A 149 -27.69 -34.37 -29.15
CA GLN A 149 -28.78 -35.23 -28.73
C GLN A 149 -30.09 -34.63 -29.24
N GLY A 150 -30.68 -35.35 -30.19
CA GLY A 150 -31.99 -35.05 -30.74
C GLY A 150 -33.06 -35.07 -29.64
N GLY A 151 -33.79 -33.97 -29.56
CA GLY A 151 -35.06 -33.85 -28.85
C GLY A 151 -35.80 -32.69 -29.49
N GLY A 152 -36.86 -32.99 -30.24
CA GLY A 152 -37.57 -32.04 -31.08
C GLY A 152 -37.99 -30.77 -30.33
N TRP A 153 -37.38 -29.64 -30.71
CA TRP A 153 -37.79 -28.33 -30.24
C TRP A 153 -39.12 -27.97 -30.92
N THR A 154 -40.23 -28.17 -30.20
CA THR A 154 -41.53 -27.63 -30.60
C THR A 154 -41.45 -26.11 -30.56
N ARG A 155 -41.77 -25.50 -31.70
CA ARG A 155 -41.72 -24.05 -31.97
C ARG A 155 -42.69 -23.28 -31.07
N ASP A 156 -42.35 -23.11 -29.78
CA ASP A 156 -43.10 -22.26 -28.86
C ASP A 156 -42.58 -20.82 -28.95
N THR A 157 -43.47 -19.89 -29.27
CA THR A 157 -43.21 -18.46 -29.41
C THR A 157 -42.64 -17.84 -28.14
N ARG A 158 -42.88 -18.47 -26.99
CA ARG A 158 -42.34 -18.06 -25.68
C ARG A 158 -40.82 -18.16 -25.60
N THR A 159 -40.21 -19.18 -26.23
CA THR A 159 -38.75 -19.33 -26.21
C THR A 159 -38.06 -18.27 -27.08
N ARG A 160 -38.69 -17.85 -28.19
CA ARG A 160 -38.19 -16.78 -29.06
C ARG A 160 -38.25 -15.41 -28.36
N ALA A 161 -39.32 -15.15 -27.61
CA ALA A 161 -39.47 -13.91 -26.85
C ALA A 161 -38.41 -13.81 -25.74
N LEU A 162 -38.15 -14.89 -25.01
CA LEU A 162 -37.13 -14.91 -23.95
C LEU A 162 -35.72 -14.70 -24.50
N LEU A 163 -35.38 -15.35 -25.63
CA LEU A 163 -34.08 -15.15 -26.29
C LEU A 163 -33.90 -13.70 -26.78
N GLY A 164 -34.96 -13.09 -27.31
CA GLY A 164 -34.93 -11.68 -27.74
C GLY A 164 -34.65 -10.73 -26.57
N VAL A 165 -35.31 -10.93 -25.42
CA VAL A 165 -35.11 -10.11 -24.21
C VAL A 165 -33.70 -10.30 -23.65
N SER A 166 -33.19 -11.52 -23.61
CA SER A 166 -31.82 -11.79 -23.14
C SER A 166 -30.75 -11.13 -24.03
N LEU A 167 -30.96 -11.12 -25.35
CA LEU A 167 -30.04 -10.47 -26.28
C LEU A 167 -30.03 -8.94 -26.08
N LEU A 168 -31.21 -8.35 -25.86
CA LEU A 168 -31.34 -6.92 -25.57
C LEU A 168 -30.70 -6.53 -24.23
N LEU A 169 -30.85 -7.37 -23.19
CA LEU A 169 -30.21 -7.16 -21.89
C LEU A 169 -28.68 -7.26 -21.99
N LEU A 170 -28.15 -8.24 -22.73
CA LEU A 170 -26.71 -8.37 -22.97
C LEU A 170 -26.14 -7.18 -23.76
N ALA A 171 -26.87 -6.71 -24.78
CA ALA A 171 -26.47 -5.53 -25.53
C ALA A 171 -26.49 -4.26 -24.65
N ALA A 172 -27.49 -4.10 -23.78
CA ALA A 172 -27.58 -2.99 -22.84
C ALA A 172 -26.45 -3.03 -21.80
N LEU A 173 -26.15 -4.20 -21.23
CA LEU A 173 -25.03 -4.39 -20.29
C LEU A 173 -23.68 -4.12 -20.97
N GLY A 174 -23.48 -4.62 -22.18
CA GLY A 174 -22.26 -4.36 -22.96
C GLY A 174 -22.08 -2.87 -23.27
N TRP A 175 -23.16 -2.18 -23.66
CA TRP A 175 -23.13 -0.74 -23.89
C TRP A 175 -22.85 0.06 -22.61
N LEU A 176 -23.39 -0.37 -21.46
CA LEU A 176 -23.12 0.26 -20.17
C LEU A 176 -21.66 0.04 -19.73
N ALA A 177 -21.10 -1.15 -19.96
CA ALA A 177 -19.71 -1.46 -19.68
C ALA A 177 -18.74 -0.67 -20.57
N LEU A 178 -19.11 -0.41 -21.82
CA LEU A 178 -18.35 0.44 -22.74
C LEU A 178 -18.47 1.94 -22.43
N ARG A 179 -19.50 2.33 -21.65
CA ARG A 179 -19.68 3.71 -21.15
C ARG A 179 -19.19 3.90 -19.73
N ALA A 180 -18.83 2.84 -19.02
CA ALA A 180 -18.14 2.97 -17.75
C ALA A 180 -16.87 3.79 -18.02
N PRO A 181 -16.67 4.94 -17.35
CA PRO A 181 -15.44 5.70 -17.49
C PRO A 181 -14.31 4.72 -17.21
N GLY A 182 -13.55 4.38 -18.26
CA GLY A 182 -12.44 3.46 -18.13
C GLY A 182 -11.62 3.96 -16.95
N ALA A 183 -11.36 3.07 -15.98
CA ALA A 183 -10.38 3.34 -14.95
C ALA A 183 -9.15 3.83 -15.70
N GLY A 184 -8.95 5.14 -15.68
CA GLY A 184 -7.95 5.78 -16.53
C GLY A 184 -6.66 5.05 -16.25
N ASN A 185 -5.90 4.73 -17.30
CA ASN A 185 -4.54 4.23 -17.10
C ASN A 185 -3.89 5.19 -16.10
N VAL A 186 -3.74 4.76 -14.84
CA VAL A 186 -3.03 5.52 -13.84
C VAL A 186 -1.60 5.37 -14.29
N VAL A 187 -1.18 6.28 -15.18
CA VAL A 187 0.21 6.44 -15.55
C VAL A 187 0.92 6.60 -14.22
N PRO A 188 1.81 5.67 -13.82
CA PRO A 188 2.53 5.80 -12.56
C PRO A 188 3.25 7.14 -12.64
N GLN A 189 2.78 8.11 -11.86
CA GLN A 189 3.49 9.38 -11.80
C GLN A 189 4.86 9.07 -11.20
N PRO A 190 5.94 9.68 -11.72
CA PRO A 190 7.27 9.51 -11.15
C PRO A 190 7.20 9.83 -9.66
N SER A 191 7.46 8.83 -8.82
CA SER A 191 7.46 8.98 -7.37
C SER A 191 8.91 9.12 -6.90
N HIS A 192 9.17 10.18 -6.14
CA HIS A 192 10.46 10.40 -5.53
C HIS A 192 10.45 9.88 -4.09
N ARG A 193 11.14 8.78 -3.84
CA ARG A 193 11.38 8.25 -2.49
C ARG A 193 12.72 8.75 -1.97
N PHE A 194 12.75 9.18 -0.72
CA PHE A 194 13.97 9.65 -0.06
C PHE A 194 13.84 9.38 1.44
N LEU A 195 15.00 9.18 2.08
CA LEU A 195 15.10 8.93 3.51
C LEU A 195 15.58 10.20 4.21
N VAL A 196 14.85 10.63 5.23
CA VAL A 196 15.27 11.70 6.14
C VAL A 196 15.95 11.03 7.34
N THR A 197 17.28 11.10 7.39
CA THR A 197 18.08 10.43 8.44
C THR A 197 18.43 11.35 9.59
N ASP A 198 18.19 12.65 9.46
CA ASP A 198 18.58 13.71 10.39
C ASP A 198 17.38 14.30 11.15
N SER A 199 16.24 13.63 11.16
CA SER A 199 15.08 14.04 11.96
C SER A 199 15.29 13.69 13.44
N LEU A 200 15.01 14.66 14.32
CA LEU A 200 15.11 14.49 15.78
C LEU A 200 13.84 13.95 16.43
N LEU A 201 12.74 13.91 15.69
CA LEU A 201 11.44 13.57 16.23
C LEU A 201 11.26 12.05 16.15
N ALA A 202 10.68 11.45 17.21
CA ALA A 202 10.19 10.08 17.11
C ALA A 202 9.29 9.98 15.87
N PRO A 203 9.18 8.81 15.20
CA PRO A 203 8.39 8.67 13.98
C PRO A 203 6.95 9.23 14.07
N ASN A 204 6.39 9.28 15.29
CA ASN A 204 5.04 9.77 15.58
C ASN A 204 4.98 11.28 15.90
N ASP A 205 6.11 11.92 16.16
CA ASP A 205 6.20 13.36 16.47
C ASP A 205 6.74 14.17 15.28
N ALA A 206 7.06 13.52 14.16
CA ALA A 206 7.67 14.17 13.01
C ALA A 206 6.73 15.20 12.37
N THR A 207 7.11 16.48 12.46
CA THR A 207 6.39 17.58 11.83
C THR A 207 7.06 17.91 10.49
N LEU A 208 6.26 17.88 9.42
CA LEU A 208 6.71 18.16 8.06
C LEU A 208 5.66 18.91 7.27
N ALA A 209 6.09 19.63 6.24
CA ALA A 209 5.23 20.30 5.27
C ALA A 209 5.76 20.04 3.86
N VAL A 210 4.85 19.89 2.90
CA VAL A 210 5.18 19.75 1.48
C VAL A 210 4.48 20.87 0.71
N SER A 211 5.23 21.62 -0.10
CA SER A 211 4.66 22.65 -0.97
C SER A 211 4.01 22.04 -2.21
N ALA A 212 3.20 22.81 -2.92
CA ALA A 212 2.60 22.40 -4.20
C ALA A 212 3.65 22.01 -5.26
N ASP A 213 4.82 22.64 -5.23
CA ASP A 213 5.95 22.35 -6.14
C ASP A 213 6.81 21.16 -5.68
N GLY A 214 6.47 20.54 -4.53
CA GLY A 214 7.16 19.37 -3.99
C GLY A 214 8.37 19.67 -3.11
N ASP A 215 8.57 20.94 -2.71
CA ASP A 215 9.57 21.28 -1.70
C ASP A 215 9.13 20.70 -0.35
N LEU A 216 10.06 20.09 0.38
CA LEU A 216 9.80 19.54 1.71
C LEU A 216 10.46 20.42 2.76
N VAL A 217 9.72 20.74 3.82
CA VAL A 217 10.26 21.26 5.08
C VAL A 217 10.00 20.26 6.20
N TYR A 218 10.99 20.07 7.06
CA TYR A 218 10.89 19.20 8.23
C TYR A 218 11.80 19.71 9.35
N ALA A 219 11.48 19.35 10.60
CA ALA A 219 12.37 19.62 11.72
C ALA A 219 13.53 18.59 11.74
N GLY A 220 14.77 19.08 11.76
CA GLY A 220 15.97 18.23 11.78
C GLY A 220 16.97 18.66 12.86
N LEU A 221 18.02 17.84 13.01
CA LEU A 221 19.18 18.11 13.87
C LEU A 221 19.79 19.48 13.53
N GLY A 222 20.01 20.29 14.57
CA GLY A 222 20.92 21.44 14.52
C GLY A 222 22.38 20.99 14.37
N ALA A 223 23.30 21.93 14.14
CA ALA A 223 24.72 21.63 14.27
C ALA A 223 25.05 21.30 15.75
N ASP A 224 26.17 20.63 16.02
CA ASP A 224 26.55 20.15 17.36
C ASP A 224 26.26 21.17 18.49
N GLY A 225 25.33 20.82 19.38
CA GLY A 225 24.91 21.65 20.53
C GLY A 225 23.77 22.65 20.27
N GLU A 226 23.32 22.82 19.01
CA GLU A 226 22.15 23.62 18.67
C GLU A 226 20.86 22.78 18.75
N GLY A 227 19.77 23.39 19.23
CA GLY A 227 18.44 22.77 19.24
C GLY A 227 17.90 22.47 17.82
N PRO A 228 16.78 21.74 17.71
CA PRO A 228 16.18 21.38 16.42
C PRO A 228 15.90 22.62 15.56
N ARG A 229 16.05 22.48 14.25
CA ARG A 229 15.83 23.56 13.27
C ARG A 229 15.03 23.08 12.08
N LEU A 230 14.29 23.98 11.44
CA LEU A 230 13.64 23.65 10.18
C LEU A 230 14.67 23.53 9.07
N ARG A 231 14.54 22.48 8.27
CA ARG A 231 15.35 22.21 7.09
C ARG A 231 14.45 22.21 5.88
N ILE A 232 14.93 22.78 4.79
CA ILE A 232 14.25 22.77 3.50
C ILE A 232 15.03 21.90 2.51
N ARG A 233 14.32 21.01 1.84
CA ARG A 233 14.81 20.23 0.71
C ARG A 233 13.98 20.59 -0.51
N ARG A 234 14.61 21.20 -1.51
CA ARG A 234 13.92 21.58 -2.73
C ARG A 234 13.57 20.34 -3.55
N ALA A 235 12.44 20.35 -4.26
CA ALA A 235 12.07 19.26 -5.16
C ALA A 235 13.18 18.98 -6.21
N SER A 236 13.84 20.04 -6.67
CA SER A 236 14.94 20.00 -7.63
C SER A 236 16.30 19.62 -7.04
N ASN A 237 16.46 19.61 -5.71
CA ASN A 237 17.74 19.36 -5.06
C ASN A 237 17.59 18.38 -3.88
N PRO A 238 18.21 17.18 -3.96
CA PRO A 238 18.07 16.18 -2.91
C PRO A 238 18.73 16.57 -1.57
N ARG A 239 19.61 17.59 -1.54
CA ARG A 239 20.27 18.05 -0.32
C ARG A 239 19.40 19.03 0.47
N ALA A 240 19.16 18.72 1.74
CA ALA A 240 18.45 19.59 2.67
C ALA A 240 19.39 20.65 3.30
N THR A 241 18.95 21.90 3.33
CA THR A 241 19.65 23.03 3.96
C THR A 241 18.87 23.56 5.15
N ALA A 242 19.55 24.02 6.21
CA ALA A 242 18.88 24.64 7.34
C ALA A 242 18.26 25.99 6.96
N ILE A 243 17.07 26.29 7.48
CA ILE A 243 16.42 27.59 7.36
C ILE A 243 16.93 28.45 8.53
N PRO A 244 17.59 29.60 8.28
CA PRO A 244 18.13 30.44 9.34
C PRO A 244 17.06 30.88 10.35
N SER A 245 17.47 31.05 11.61
CA SER A 245 16.61 31.59 12.69
C SER A 245 15.32 30.80 12.94
N THR A 246 15.36 29.47 12.75
CA THR A 246 14.26 28.53 13.04
C THR A 246 14.61 27.57 14.18
N SER A 247 15.45 28.02 15.12
CA SER A 247 15.79 27.21 16.29
C SER A 247 14.56 26.95 17.15
N GLY A 248 14.35 25.70 17.56
CA GLY A 248 13.17 25.29 18.33
C GLY A 248 11.86 25.31 17.54
N ALA A 249 11.92 25.51 16.22
CA ALA A 249 10.72 25.62 15.41
C ALA A 249 10.09 24.26 15.10
N GLY A 250 8.76 24.20 15.15
CA GLY A 250 7.95 23.03 14.85
C GLY A 250 6.73 23.37 14.00
N PHE A 251 5.94 22.34 13.68
CA PHE A 251 4.68 22.43 12.93
C PHE A 251 4.75 23.38 11.73
N PRO A 252 5.71 23.16 10.80
CA PRO A 252 5.82 24.02 9.63
C PRO A 252 4.61 23.85 8.72
N THR A 253 4.24 24.91 8.00
CA THR A 253 3.22 24.88 6.93
C THR A 253 3.51 25.96 5.89
N PHE A 254 3.33 25.63 4.61
CA PHE A 254 3.61 26.55 3.51
C PHE A 254 2.44 27.51 3.28
N SER A 255 2.74 28.75 2.88
CA SER A 255 1.71 29.60 2.29
C SER A 255 1.16 28.98 1.00
N PRO A 256 -0.08 29.31 0.60
CA PRO A 256 -0.69 28.78 -0.64
C PRO A 256 0.14 29.06 -1.91
N ASP A 257 0.91 30.14 -1.92
CA ASP A 257 1.80 30.53 -3.02
C ASP A 257 3.23 29.96 -2.90
N GLY A 258 3.53 29.18 -1.85
CA GLY A 258 4.82 28.56 -1.59
C GLY A 258 5.97 29.51 -1.25
N ARG A 259 5.73 30.83 -1.12
CA ARG A 259 6.79 31.82 -0.88
C ARG A 259 7.15 31.99 0.60
N TRP A 260 6.21 31.68 1.48
CA TRP A 260 6.36 31.80 2.93
C TRP A 260 6.17 30.46 3.62
N LEU A 261 6.69 30.38 4.82
CA LEU A 261 6.56 29.24 5.71
C LEU A 261 6.16 29.76 7.09
N ALA A 262 5.00 29.34 7.60
CA ALA A 262 4.60 29.57 8.98
C ALA A 262 5.04 28.39 9.85
N PHE A 263 5.35 28.66 11.12
CA PHE A 263 5.79 27.69 12.10
C PHE A 263 5.58 28.22 13.51
N ASN A 264 5.54 27.34 14.50
CA ASN A 264 5.61 27.74 15.90
C ASN A 264 7.07 27.70 16.39
N ALA A 265 7.45 28.62 17.27
CA ALA A 265 8.72 28.59 17.99
C ALA A 265 8.59 29.45 19.25
N ASP A 266 9.10 28.98 20.38
CA ASP A 266 9.12 29.73 21.65
C ASP A 266 7.75 30.29 22.07
N GLY A 267 6.66 29.52 21.87
CA GLY A 267 5.29 29.97 22.19
C GLY A 267 4.75 31.06 21.26
N GLN A 268 5.43 31.34 20.15
CA GLN A 268 5.03 32.29 19.12
C GLN A 268 4.65 31.57 17.84
N VAL A 269 3.86 32.22 17.01
CA VAL A 269 3.70 31.84 15.60
C VAL A 269 4.37 32.88 14.73
N ARG A 270 5.31 32.43 13.91
CA ARG A 270 6.09 33.28 13.02
C ARG A 270 5.94 32.76 11.60
N LYS A 271 6.12 33.64 10.62
CA LYS A 271 6.33 33.26 9.23
C LYS A 271 7.69 33.74 8.74
N VAL A 272 8.33 32.96 7.90
CA VAL A 272 9.59 33.29 7.23
C VAL A 272 9.42 33.26 5.72
N GLN A 273 9.97 34.25 5.04
CA GLN A 273 10.05 34.26 3.57
C GLN A 273 11.24 33.42 3.12
N LEU A 274 11.00 32.41 2.28
CA LEU A 274 12.00 31.39 1.96
C LEU A 274 13.18 31.90 1.11
N THR A 275 13.00 33.02 0.42
CA THR A 275 14.03 33.62 -0.46
C THR A 275 14.93 34.62 0.27
N THR A 276 14.36 35.41 1.18
CA THR A 276 15.05 36.51 1.86
C THR A 276 15.43 36.15 3.30
N GLY A 277 14.76 35.16 3.90
CA GLY A 277 14.87 34.86 5.33
C GLY A 277 14.15 35.87 6.23
N THR A 278 13.42 36.84 5.67
CA THR A 278 12.67 37.84 6.46
C THR A 278 11.61 37.14 7.31
N GLN A 279 11.60 37.42 8.61
CA GLN A 279 10.63 36.86 9.54
C GLN A 279 9.61 37.91 10.01
N ILE A 280 8.38 37.47 10.22
CA ILE A 280 7.28 38.26 10.77
C ILE A 280 6.61 37.42 11.86
N THR A 281 6.42 38.00 13.04
CA THR A 281 5.63 37.39 14.11
C THR A 281 4.14 37.64 13.84
N LEU A 282 3.36 36.56 13.75
CA LEU A 282 1.92 36.61 13.54
C LEU A 282 1.18 36.60 14.88
N ILE A 283 1.60 35.71 15.79
CA ILE A 283 1.09 35.61 17.15
C ILE A 283 2.27 35.77 18.11
N PRO A 284 2.27 36.81 18.97
CA PRO A 284 3.33 37.02 19.95
C PRO A 284 3.26 35.99 21.07
N GLU A 285 4.30 35.96 21.90
CA GLU A 285 4.37 35.05 23.05
C GLU A 285 3.23 35.35 24.03
N GLY A 286 2.58 34.30 24.52
CA GLY A 286 1.40 34.41 25.39
C GLY A 286 0.11 34.81 24.66
N GLY A 287 0.14 34.98 23.34
CA GLY A 287 -1.06 35.25 22.54
C GLY A 287 -2.00 34.04 22.45
N VAL A 288 -1.45 32.82 22.54
CA VAL A 288 -2.20 31.55 22.63
C VAL A 288 -1.47 30.59 23.58
N GLY A 289 -2.17 29.56 24.04
CA GLY A 289 -1.57 28.46 24.82
C GLY A 289 -0.62 27.58 23.99
N PRO A 290 -0.02 26.54 24.59
CA PRO A 290 0.87 25.61 23.89
C PRO A 290 0.26 25.07 22.59
N ILE A 291 1.00 25.26 21.49
CA ILE A 291 0.56 24.91 20.13
C ILE A 291 1.12 23.55 19.73
N PHE A 292 0.28 22.69 19.18
CA PHE A 292 0.66 21.40 18.59
C PHE A 292 0.33 21.27 17.10
N SER A 293 -0.19 22.33 16.46
CA SER A 293 -0.38 22.38 15.01
C SER A 293 -0.51 23.81 14.51
N VAL A 294 0.03 24.09 13.32
CA VAL A 294 -0.14 25.33 12.58
C VAL A 294 -0.50 24.96 11.14
N GLU A 295 -1.50 25.62 10.57
CA GLU A 295 -1.92 25.42 9.19
C GLU A 295 -2.19 26.75 8.49
N TRP A 296 -1.74 26.88 7.24
CA TRP A 296 -2.00 28.08 6.44
C TRP A 296 -3.13 27.82 5.45
N ALA A 297 -4.28 28.43 5.72
CA ALA A 297 -5.45 28.30 4.87
C ALA A 297 -5.28 29.03 3.53
N SER A 298 -6.02 28.56 2.52
CA SER A 298 -6.01 29.11 1.17
C SER A 298 -6.54 30.55 1.07
N ASP A 299 -7.26 31.02 2.08
CA ASP A 299 -7.79 32.38 2.18
C ASP A 299 -6.78 33.39 2.77
N GLY A 300 -5.55 32.95 3.08
CA GLY A 300 -4.51 33.80 3.67
C GLY A 300 -4.55 33.86 5.19
N THR A 301 -5.34 33.01 5.85
CA THR A 301 -5.38 32.92 7.32
C THR A 301 -4.43 31.83 7.83
N VAL A 302 -3.76 32.08 8.96
CA VAL A 302 -3.01 31.07 9.70
C VAL A 302 -3.87 30.59 10.87
N ILE A 303 -4.07 29.28 10.94
CA ILE A 303 -4.88 28.60 11.96
C ILE A 303 -3.93 27.83 12.87
N THR A 304 -4.15 27.91 14.18
CA THR A 304 -3.36 27.21 15.19
C THR A 304 -4.27 26.36 16.07
N ALA A 305 -3.83 25.16 16.43
CA ALA A 305 -4.50 24.32 17.42
C ALA A 305 -3.56 24.01 18.58
N GLY A 306 -4.08 24.12 19.80
CA GLY A 306 -3.30 24.01 21.03
C GLY A 306 -4.16 23.72 22.26
N GLU A 307 -3.55 23.72 23.44
CA GLU A 307 -4.26 23.56 24.73
C GLU A 307 -5.25 24.69 25.03
N GLY A 308 -5.14 25.83 24.33
CA GLY A 308 -6.09 26.95 24.40
C GLY A 308 -7.21 26.91 23.35
N GLY A 309 -7.31 25.81 22.58
CA GLY A 309 -8.28 25.67 21.50
C GLY A 309 -7.74 26.08 20.12
N ILE A 310 -8.67 26.34 19.20
CA ILE A 310 -8.36 26.71 17.82
C ILE A 310 -8.42 28.22 17.67
N HIS A 311 -7.35 28.81 17.15
CA HIS A 311 -7.27 30.24 16.85
C HIS A 311 -6.96 30.47 15.39
N ARG A 312 -7.35 31.65 14.89
CA ARG A 312 -7.01 32.11 13.55
C ARG A 312 -6.47 33.53 13.57
N VAL A 313 -5.50 33.80 12.71
CA VAL A 313 -4.89 35.13 12.53
C VAL A 313 -4.64 35.38 11.05
N PRO A 314 -4.90 36.58 10.50
CA PRO A 314 -4.51 36.90 9.14
C PRO A 314 -2.99 36.74 8.95
N ASP A 315 -2.55 36.31 7.76
CA ASP A 315 -1.11 36.20 7.50
C ASP A 315 -0.38 37.54 7.48
N THR A 316 -1.10 38.65 7.36
CA THR A 316 -0.57 40.01 7.51
C THR A 316 -0.31 40.39 8.97
N GLY A 317 -0.67 39.51 9.92
CA GLY A 317 -0.71 39.78 11.35
C GLY A 317 -2.05 40.41 11.77
N GLY A 318 -2.23 40.61 13.07
CA GLY A 318 -3.42 41.29 13.61
C GLY A 318 -3.93 40.66 14.89
N GLU A 319 -5.19 40.94 15.19
CA GLU A 319 -5.87 40.35 16.35
C GLU A 319 -6.10 38.85 16.11
N THR A 320 -5.82 38.05 17.14
CA THR A 320 -6.02 36.61 17.11
C THR A 320 -7.44 36.29 17.56
N GLU A 321 -8.19 35.59 16.72
CA GLU A 321 -9.58 35.21 17.02
C GLU A 321 -9.64 33.74 17.43
N GLN A 322 -10.28 33.45 18.56
CA GLN A 322 -10.57 32.08 18.98
C GLN A 322 -11.81 31.57 18.22
N VAL A 323 -11.65 30.44 17.53
CA VAL A 323 -12.68 29.79 16.71
C VAL A 323 -13.37 28.66 17.49
N SER A 324 -12.63 27.98 18.35
CA SER A 324 -13.12 26.90 19.22
C SER A 324 -12.31 26.86 20.50
N GLU A 325 -12.96 26.44 21.59
CA GLU A 325 -12.27 25.91 22.78
C GLU A 325 -11.59 24.58 22.47
#